data_AF-A0A961EUR6-F1
#
_entry.id   AF-A0A961EUR6-F1
#
_cell.length_a   1.000
_cell.length_b   1.000
_cell.length_c   1.000
_cell.angle_alpha   90.00
_cell.angle_beta   90.00
_cell.angle_gamma   90.00
#
_symmetry.space_group_name_H-M   'P 1'
#
loop_
_entity.id
_entity.type
_entity.pdbx_description
1 polymer ?
#
loop_
_entity_poly.entity_id
_entity_poly.type
_entity_poly.pdbx_seq_one_letter_code
_entity_poly.pdbx_strand_id
1 'polypeptide(L)'
;MKIGIIGSGVVGRALGSGFARIGHNVTIGTRNTEKEELLAWKKETGGTLASTEVAAKQAEIAILATSWAGTREAVEQAGLANLQGKLLIDVTNPLDFSGGGPALS
;
A
#
# COMPACT_ATOMS: atom_id res chain seq x y z
N MET A 1 5.35 -13.39 7.67
CA MET A 1 4.14 -12.64 8.06
C MET A 1 3.33 -12.27 6.83
N LYS A 2 2.05 -11.94 7.02
CA LYS A 2 1.14 -11.35 6.02
C LYS A 2 1.20 -9.84 6.11
N ILE A 3 1.65 -9.19 5.04
CA ILE A 3 1.80 -7.72 4.97
C ILE A 3 0.79 -7.19 3.95
N GLY A 4 -0.08 -6.30 4.40
CA GLY A 4 -1.02 -5.58 3.53
C GLY A 4 -0.52 -4.18 3.24
N ILE A 5 -0.41 -3.81 1.98
CA ILE A 5 0.01 -2.47 1.56
C ILE A 5 -1.23 -1.72 1.08
N ILE A 6 -1.58 -0.64 1.76
CA ILE A 6 -2.63 0.30 1.39
C ILE A 6 -1.99 1.33 0.45
N GLY A 7 -2.21 1.16 -0.85
CA GLY A 7 -1.63 2.02 -1.88
C GLY A 7 -0.72 1.25 -2.84
N SER A 8 -0.94 1.45 -4.14
CA SER A 8 -0.27 0.72 -5.22
C SER A 8 0.73 1.55 -6.02
N GLY A 9 1.14 2.71 -5.48
CA GLY A 9 2.13 3.60 -6.08
C GLY A 9 3.57 3.08 -5.98
N VAL A 10 4.53 3.91 -6.37
CA VAL A 10 5.97 3.55 -6.42
C VAL A 10 6.47 3.06 -5.06
N VAL A 11 6.16 3.79 -3.97
CA VAL A 11 6.58 3.44 -2.60
C VAL A 11 6.00 2.10 -2.17
N GLY A 12 4.70 1.89 -2.38
CA GLY A 12 4.01 0.64 -2.03
C GLY A 12 4.61 -0.58 -2.76
N ARG A 13 4.88 -0.46 -4.06
CA ARG A 13 5.52 -1.53 -4.84
C ARG A 13 6.96 -1.79 -4.38
N ALA A 14 7.75 -0.75 -4.12
CA ALA A 14 9.14 -0.89 -3.69
C ALA A 14 9.26 -1.60 -2.33
N LEU A 15 8.46 -1.14 -1.34
CA LEU A 15 8.38 -1.80 -0.04
C LEU A 15 7.86 -3.24 -0.19
N GLY A 16 6.81 -3.44 -0.99
CA GLY A 16 6.26 -4.76 -1.26
C GLY A 16 7.27 -5.73 -1.86
N SER A 17 8.06 -5.31 -2.84
CA SER A 17 9.14 -6.11 -3.42
C SER A 17 10.21 -6.45 -2.37
N GLY A 18 10.59 -5.47 -1.55
CA GLY A 18 11.55 -5.67 -0.46
C GLY A 18 11.10 -6.74 0.54
N PHE A 19 9.83 -6.65 0.99
CA PHE A 19 9.25 -7.61 1.92
C PHE A 19 9.04 -9.01 1.30
N ALA A 20 8.59 -9.08 0.04
CA ALA A 20 8.47 -10.34 -0.67
C ALA A 20 9.82 -11.05 -0.81
N ARG A 21 10.88 -10.29 -1.15
CA ARG A 21 12.25 -10.81 -1.29
C ARG A 21 12.79 -11.46 -0.02
N ILE A 22 12.38 -10.99 1.16
CA ILE A 22 12.78 -11.57 2.45
C ILE A 22 11.79 -12.64 2.98
N GLY A 23 10.88 -13.12 2.13
CA GLY A 23 10.02 -14.27 2.43
C GLY A 23 8.70 -13.94 3.14
N HIS A 24 8.20 -12.69 3.06
CA HIS A 24 6.88 -12.34 3.57
C HIS A 24 5.78 -12.47 2.50
N ASN A 25 4.56 -12.77 2.95
CA ASN A 25 3.38 -12.83 2.07
C ASN A 25 2.83 -11.42 1.92
N VAL A 26 2.99 -10.81 0.75
CA VAL A 26 2.60 -9.41 0.51
C VAL A 26 1.35 -9.32 -0.35
N THR A 27 0.38 -8.52 0.08
CA THR A 27 -0.79 -8.13 -0.71
C THR A 27 -0.81 -6.62 -0.92
N ILE A 28 -0.77 -6.16 -2.17
CA ILE A 28 -1.01 -4.75 -2.51
C ILE A 28 -2.50 -4.52 -2.69
N GLY A 29 -3.03 -3.60 -1.88
CA GLY A 29 -4.36 -3.02 -1.99
C GLY A 29 -4.38 -1.94 -3.08
N THR A 30 -5.26 -2.12 -4.05
CA THR A 30 -5.43 -1.22 -5.20
C THR A 30 -6.89 -1.14 -5.61
N ARG A 31 -7.27 -0.02 -6.24
CA ARG A 31 -8.59 0.14 -6.88
C ARG A 31 -8.67 -0.55 -8.25
N ASN A 32 -7.53 -0.85 -8.85
CA ASN A 32 -7.44 -1.53 -10.14
C ASN A 32 -6.30 -2.56 -10.08
N THR A 33 -6.66 -3.85 -10.07
CA THR A 33 -5.74 -4.99 -10.03
C THR A 33 -5.20 -5.39 -11.40
N GLU A 34 -5.73 -4.80 -12.46
CA GLU A 34 -5.38 -5.10 -13.86
C GLU A 34 -4.38 -4.09 -14.44
N LYS A 35 -3.93 -3.11 -13.65
CA LYS A 35 -2.86 -2.19 -14.06
C LYS A 35 -1.59 -2.96 -14.43
N GLU A 36 -1.03 -2.62 -15.60
CA GLU A 36 0.13 -3.31 -16.16
C GLU A 36 1.32 -3.35 -15.19
N GLU A 37 1.64 -2.24 -14.54
CA GLU A 37 2.75 -2.18 -13.59
C GLU A 37 2.53 -3.04 -12.34
N LEU A 38 1.27 -3.30 -11.97
CA LEU A 38 0.93 -4.18 -10.84
C LEU A 38 0.95 -5.64 -11.25
N LEU A 39 0.51 -5.97 -12.46
CA LEU A 39 0.62 -7.32 -13.01
C LEU A 39 2.10 -7.72 -13.17
N ALA A 40 2.94 -6.80 -13.64
CA ALA A 40 4.39 -6.99 -13.69
C ALA A 40 4.98 -7.22 -12.29
N TRP A 41 4.63 -6.37 -11.31
CA TRP A 41 5.07 -6.52 -9.93
C TRP A 41 4.65 -7.87 -9.32
N LYS A 42 3.39 -8.30 -9.55
CA LYS A 42 2.87 -9.59 -9.08
C LYS A 42 3.66 -10.75 -9.68
N LYS A 43 3.96 -10.70 -10.99
CA LYS A 43 4.76 -11.72 -11.68
C LYS A 43 6.19 -11.79 -11.15
N GLU A 44 6.80 -10.65 -10.86
CA GLU A 44 8.18 -10.56 -10.36
C GLU A 44 8.31 -11.06 -8.91
N THR A 45 7.38 -10.67 -8.04
CA THR A 45 7.49 -10.88 -6.59
C THR A 45 6.75 -12.10 -6.08
N GLY A 46 5.81 -12.66 -6.85
CA GLY A 46 4.85 -13.65 -6.36
C GLY A 46 3.81 -13.09 -5.38
N GLY A 47 3.77 -11.76 -5.19
CA GLY A 47 2.80 -11.09 -4.32
C GLY A 47 1.37 -11.15 -4.85
N THR A 48 0.41 -10.74 -4.02
CA THR A 48 -1.02 -10.72 -4.37
C THR A 48 -1.49 -9.28 -4.62
N LEU A 49 -2.46 -9.11 -5.52
CA LEU A 49 -3.18 -7.87 -5.72
C LEU A 49 -4.63 -8.08 -5.30
N ALA A 50 -5.19 -7.14 -4.54
CA ALA A 50 -6.58 -7.21 -4.09
C ALA A 50 -7.14 -5.80 -3.88
N SER A 51 -8.42 -5.70 -3.49
CA SER A 51 -8.97 -4.45 -2.98
C SER A 51 -8.24 -4.01 -1.71
N THR A 52 -8.27 -2.71 -1.42
CA THR A 52 -7.68 -2.13 -0.20
C THR A 52 -8.24 -2.79 1.06
N GLU A 53 -9.54 -3.05 1.11
CA GLU A 53 -10.21 -3.75 2.22
C GLU A 53 -9.63 -5.16 2.44
N VAL A 54 -9.49 -5.94 1.37
CA VAL A 54 -8.98 -7.32 1.46
C VAL A 54 -7.52 -7.32 1.92
N ALA A 55 -6.69 -6.41 1.37
CA ALA A 55 -5.31 -6.25 1.79
C ALA A 55 -5.20 -5.93 3.29
N ALA A 56 -6.02 -4.99 3.79
CA ALA A 56 -6.04 -4.62 5.21
C ALA A 56 -6.57 -5.75 6.10
N LYS A 57 -7.64 -6.44 5.68
CA LYS A 57 -8.28 -7.52 6.43
C LYS A 57 -7.33 -8.71 6.64
N GLN A 58 -6.63 -9.13 5.60
CA GLN A 58 -5.75 -10.31 5.61
C GLN A 58 -4.37 -10.04 6.23
N ALA A 59 -4.00 -8.78 6.42
CA ALA A 59 -2.72 -8.38 6.98
C ALA A 59 -2.58 -8.69 8.47
N GLU A 60 -1.38 -9.08 8.89
CA GLU A 60 -0.92 -8.99 10.28
C GLU A 60 -0.30 -7.60 10.54
N ILE A 61 0.39 -7.05 9.53
CA ILE A 61 0.96 -5.69 9.51
C ILE A 61 0.44 -4.96 8.29
N ALA A 62 -0.08 -3.75 8.49
CA ALA A 62 -0.52 -2.87 7.42
C ALA A 62 0.51 -1.76 7.16
N ILE A 63 0.67 -1.37 5.90
CA ILE A 63 1.54 -0.26 5.47
C ILE A 63 0.68 0.76 4.74
N LEU A 64 0.64 1.99 5.21
CA LEU A 64 -0.06 3.10 4.55
C LEU A 64 0.92 3.81 3.60
N ALA A 65 0.82 3.49 2.31
CA ALA A 65 1.73 3.95 1.26
C ALA A 65 0.97 4.69 0.14
N THR A 66 0.20 5.70 0.55
CA THR A 66 -0.64 6.53 -0.33
C THR A 66 -0.04 7.92 -0.55
N SER A 67 -0.53 8.63 -1.57
CA SER A 67 -0.35 10.08 -1.61
C SER A 67 -1.16 10.73 -0.48
N TRP A 68 -0.70 11.87 0.02
CA TRP A 68 -1.40 12.60 1.08
C TRP A 68 -2.88 12.87 0.75
N ALA A 69 -3.14 13.41 -0.45
CA ALA A 69 -4.50 13.70 -0.91
C ALA A 69 -5.42 12.47 -0.93
N GLY A 70 -4.88 11.27 -1.19
CA GLY A 70 -5.66 10.02 -1.23
C GLY A 70 -5.68 9.24 0.09
N THR A 71 -4.99 9.71 1.14
CA THR A 71 -4.74 8.92 2.35
C THR A 71 -6.03 8.65 3.13
N ARG A 72 -6.87 9.68 3.30
CA ARG A 72 -8.15 9.53 4.00
C ARG A 72 -9.07 8.50 3.32
N GLU A 73 -9.29 8.65 2.01
CA GLU A 73 -10.12 7.74 1.22
C GLU A 73 -9.59 6.30 1.32
N ALA A 74 -8.27 6.11 1.27
CA ALA A 74 -7.67 4.79 1.35
C ALA A 74 -7.82 4.13 2.74
N VAL A 75 -7.73 4.91 3.82
CA VAL A 75 -8.00 4.41 5.19
C VAL A 75 -9.46 4.03 5.36
N GLU A 76 -10.38 4.82 4.79
CA GLU A 76 -11.81 4.50 4.76
C GLU A 76 -12.07 3.21 3.96
N GLN A 77 -11.45 3.05 2.79
CA GLN A 77 -11.53 1.84 1.96
C GLN A 77 -10.88 0.62 2.60
N ALA A 78 -9.84 0.79 3.42
CA ALA A 78 -9.25 -0.30 4.19
C ALA A 78 -10.23 -0.86 5.23
N GLY A 79 -11.18 -0.05 5.68
CA GLY A 79 -12.11 -0.35 6.76
C GLY A 79 -11.41 -0.27 8.12
N LEU A 80 -11.77 0.71 8.95
CA LEU A 80 -11.12 0.97 10.25
C LEU A 80 -11.07 -0.27 11.15
N ALA A 81 -12.13 -1.08 11.15
CA ALA A 81 -12.18 -2.33 11.92
C ALA A 81 -11.12 -3.35 11.48
N ASN A 82 -10.72 -3.35 10.20
CA ASN A 82 -9.68 -4.24 9.69
C ASN A 82 -8.26 -3.83 10.13
N LEU A 83 -8.08 -2.59 10.60
CA LEU A 83 -6.80 -2.04 11.08
C LEU A 83 -6.69 -2.06 12.60
N GLN A 84 -7.81 -2.20 13.31
CA GLN A 84 -7.83 -2.16 14.78
C GLN A 84 -6.96 -3.26 15.38
N GLY A 85 -6.08 -2.87 16.32
CA GLY A 85 -5.19 -3.79 17.01
C GLY A 85 -4.01 -4.32 16.18
N LYS A 86 -3.86 -3.89 14.92
CA LYS A 86 -2.73 -4.25 14.06
C LYS A 86 -1.65 -3.18 14.10
N LEU A 87 -0.41 -3.58 13.83
CA LEU A 87 0.65 -2.62 13.55
C LEU A 87 0.36 -1.95 12.20
N LEU A 88 0.24 -0.62 12.23
CA LEU A 88 0.15 0.23 11.04
C LEU A 88 1.46 1.02 10.91
N ILE A 89 2.15 0.82 9.79
CA ILE A 89 3.35 1.58 9.42
C ILE A 89 2.93 2.67 8.44
N ASP A 90 3.04 3.93 8.86
CA ASP A 90 2.72 5.08 8.01
C ASP A 90 3.98 5.59 7.31
N VAL A 91 3.95 5.64 5.98
CA VAL A 91 5.02 6.21 5.14
C VAL A 91 4.51 7.35 4.26
N THR A 92 3.36 7.92 4.60
CA THR A 92 2.78 9.06 3.88
C THR A 92 3.59 10.33 4.13
N ASN A 93 3.67 11.17 3.10
CA ASN A 93 4.27 12.50 3.21
C ASN A 93 3.27 13.52 2.62
N PRO A 94 2.87 14.55 3.39
CA PRO A 94 2.05 15.66 2.89
C PRO A 94 2.91 16.53 1.98
N LEU A 95 2.94 16.20 0.69
CA LEU A 95 3.76 16.89 -0.30
C LEU A 95 2.93 17.90 -1.11
N ASP A 96 3.38 19.14 -1.15
CA ASP A 96 2.99 20.16 -2.11
C ASP A 96 4.01 20.22 -3.27
N PHE A 97 3.50 20.29 -4.49
CA PHE A 97 4.28 20.38 -5.72
C PHE A 97 4.10 21.73 -6.44
N SER A 98 3.38 22.69 -5.84
CA SER A 98 3.08 23.99 -6.45
C SER A 98 4.33 24.86 -6.67
N GLY A 99 5.39 24.65 -5.89
CA GLY A 99 6.61 25.48 -5.87
C GLY A 99 7.76 25.03 -6.78
N GLY A 100 7.54 24.11 -7.73
CA GLY A 100 8.59 23.61 -8.65
C GLY A 100 9.49 22.50 -8.07
N GLY A 101 9.28 22.13 -6.81
CA GLY A 101 9.86 20.95 -6.15
C GLY A 101 8.95 20.49 -5.01
N PRO A 102 9.11 19.24 -4.52
CA PRO A 102 8.32 18.74 -3.41
C PRO A 102 8.67 19.49 -2.11
N ALA A 103 7.69 20.18 -1.53
CA ALA A 103 7.76 20.76 -0.20
C ALA A 103 6.73 20.07 0.71
N LEU A 104 6.91 20.13 2.03
CA LEU A 104 5.86 19.67 2.94
C LEU A 104 4.71 20.69 2.94
N SER A 105 3.47 20.20 2.82
CA SER A 105 2.23 20.99 2.80
C SER A 105 1.63 21.17 4.19
#